data_AF-A0A7W7YMD4-F1
#
_entry.id   AF-A0A7W7YMD4-F1
#
_cell.length_a   1.000
_cell.length_b   1.000
_cell.length_c   1.000
_cell.angle_alpha   90.00
_cell.angle_beta   90.00
_cell.angle_gamma   90.00
#
_symmetry.space_group_name_H-M   'P 1'
#
loop_
_entity.id
_entity.type
_entity.pdbx_description
1 polymer ?
#
loop_
_entity_poly.entity_id
_entity_poly.type
_entity_poly.pdbx_seq_one_letter_code
_entity_poly.pdbx_strand_id
1 'polypeptide(L)'
;MKHRIFGFTCVLASLLLAPMVQAQENLVDVLLDSNNGTRLEVRSLFDPMPPSGYAPLRIVATNGTARDAVWRLDFSSSTTDYRRNNVHASTLSLPIPAGATQTAVFLAPLAVDYGDSGYGSNNHSFNGTLTGPYPNTFSGHNNRTAGFPAIAISKTLADSSLPRLNDDLERRQKGASSYGRRDHIFGSRFTPADLPEDWLAFSGFDYVLLTDTEWQSLKSGTRNALLQWVRLGGKLHFYATSLPAPGLPKDDETHSLGQIKSFTWNGSLLPAVYTVERYWNEPERYEHLRNEHARGTEAWSLLEKLSARQFNSWQVLLFLVIFGVLVGPVNLYVLAPSGRRHRLFFTTPLLSLGASAVMVGLILIQDGIGGVGARVVFINVEPIETTAYVTQKQISRTGVLLGAGFELKQPALVEPLALPASEWVKLQNTSHSQPVNLTQEGAARGGNFFQSRAEQAQMIRAAVSTRARLEVQPGATPDAAPTLVSALGFTLEEMFYAGPDGTVWSLKAPLATGQKAELVKVQPSQLVEWWKKHYPLIKIWELHKLTSILPNHFFATAKAAPGFTQETLSSIRWQEDQVLVYGSVTPP
;
A
#
# COMPACT_ATOMS: atom_id res chain seq x y z
N MET A 1 85.07 2.65 2.15
CA MET A 1 85.12 1.71 3.29
C MET A 1 83.69 1.35 3.65
N LYS A 2 83.40 0.05 3.78
CA LYS A 2 82.05 -0.54 3.89
C LYS A 2 81.30 -0.08 5.15
N HIS A 3 80.00 0.16 5.07
CA HIS A 3 78.96 -0.63 5.76
C HIS A 3 77.54 -0.19 5.37
N ARG A 4 76.68 -1.20 5.14
CA ARG A 4 75.23 -1.15 4.86
C ARG A 4 74.43 -0.91 6.16
N ILE A 5 73.17 -0.45 6.05
CA ILE A 5 71.93 -1.14 6.51
C ILE A 5 70.70 -0.17 6.49
N PHE A 6 69.63 -0.60 5.79
CA PHE A 6 68.17 -0.36 5.93
C PHE A 6 67.66 1.09 6.17
N GLY A 7 66.70 1.66 5.43
CA GLY A 7 65.53 1.09 4.77
C GLY A 7 64.27 1.41 5.58
N PHE A 8 63.59 2.53 5.30
CA PHE A 8 62.18 2.71 5.64
C PHE A 8 61.50 3.70 4.68
N THR A 9 60.52 3.19 3.95
CA THR A 9 59.67 3.87 2.99
C THR A 9 58.54 4.56 3.75
N CYS A 10 58.51 5.89 3.78
CA CYS A 10 57.33 6.65 4.23
C CYS A 10 56.32 6.73 3.08
N VAL A 11 55.31 5.86 3.09
CA VAL A 11 54.09 6.03 2.32
C VAL A 11 53.22 7.05 3.05
N LEU A 12 53.10 8.24 2.47
CA LEU A 12 52.27 9.33 2.98
C LEU A 12 50.78 8.96 2.83
N ALA A 13 50.08 8.84 3.95
CA ALA A 13 48.65 8.59 4.02
C ALA A 13 47.86 9.76 3.40
N SER A 14 47.17 9.49 2.29
CA SER A 14 46.22 10.42 1.68
C SER A 14 44.88 10.29 2.41
N LEU A 15 44.69 11.09 3.45
CA LEU A 15 43.38 11.30 4.09
C LEU A 15 42.46 12.04 3.11
N LEU A 16 41.57 11.29 2.47
CA LEU A 16 40.42 11.84 1.74
C LEU A 16 39.45 12.48 2.76
N LEU A 17 39.58 13.79 2.93
CA LEU A 17 38.51 14.63 3.48
C LEU A 17 37.39 14.72 2.43
N ALA A 18 36.40 13.85 2.55
CA ALA A 18 35.13 14.04 1.84
C ALA A 18 34.39 15.22 2.49
N PRO A 19 33.81 16.14 1.70
CA PRO A 19 33.01 17.23 2.25
C PRO A 19 31.80 16.65 2.99
N MET A 20 31.55 17.14 4.21
CA MET A 20 30.32 16.86 4.95
C MET A 20 29.13 17.43 4.17
N VAL A 21 28.61 16.65 3.24
CA VAL A 21 27.23 16.75 2.78
C VAL A 21 26.38 16.41 4.00
N GLN A 22 25.54 17.32 4.49
CA GLN A 22 24.47 16.94 5.44
C GLN A 22 23.62 15.87 4.75
N ALA A 23 23.91 14.62 5.10
CA ALA A 23 23.45 13.39 4.46
C ALA A 23 22.06 13.01 4.98
N GLN A 24 21.32 12.24 4.18
CA GLN A 24 20.11 11.55 4.62
C GLN A 24 20.37 10.77 5.92
N GLU A 25 19.32 10.54 6.73
CA GLU A 25 19.42 9.84 8.01
C GLU A 25 20.06 8.44 7.86
N ASN A 26 21.26 8.28 8.43
CA ASN A 26 21.89 6.99 8.64
C ASN A 26 21.31 6.36 9.90
N LEU A 27 20.51 5.31 9.75
CA LEU A 27 19.93 4.56 10.88
C LEU A 27 21.03 3.79 11.62
N VAL A 28 22.00 3.25 10.88
CA VAL A 28 23.22 2.65 11.43
C VAL A 28 24.36 2.79 10.44
N ASP A 29 25.55 3.05 10.95
CA ASP A 29 26.81 2.90 10.23
C ASP A 29 27.86 2.41 11.23
N VAL A 30 28.12 1.11 11.23
CA VAL A 30 28.91 0.46 12.27
C VAL A 30 29.87 -0.57 11.70
N LEU A 31 31.11 -0.53 12.22
CA LEU A 31 32.09 -1.60 12.05
C LEU A 31 31.75 -2.72 13.06
N LEU A 32 31.21 -3.83 12.56
CA LEU A 32 30.78 -4.97 13.37
C LEU A 32 31.98 -5.76 13.92
N ASP A 33 33.07 -5.82 13.16
CA ASP A 33 34.32 -6.45 13.58
C ASP A 33 35.51 -5.72 12.96
N SER A 34 36.32 -5.10 13.81
CA SER A 34 37.47 -4.30 13.39
C SER A 34 38.64 -5.14 12.89
N ASN A 35 38.73 -6.42 13.25
CA ASN A 35 39.86 -7.27 12.89
C ASN A 35 39.79 -7.72 11.43
N ASN A 36 38.58 -7.88 10.91
CA ASN A 36 38.35 -8.36 9.55
C ASN A 36 37.65 -7.31 8.65
N GLY A 37 37.23 -6.17 9.20
CA GLY A 37 36.61 -5.09 8.44
C GLY A 37 35.12 -5.29 8.15
N THR A 38 34.45 -6.20 8.86
CA THR A 38 33.02 -6.44 8.69
C THR A 38 32.22 -5.20 9.11
N ARG A 39 31.33 -4.70 8.23
CA ARG A 39 30.61 -3.43 8.41
C ARG A 39 29.16 -3.52 7.94
N LEU A 40 28.27 -2.81 8.61
CA LEU A 40 26.89 -2.59 8.20
C LEU A 40 26.57 -1.10 8.17
N GLU A 41 26.05 -0.63 7.03
CA GLU A 41 25.41 0.69 6.88
C GLU A 41 23.96 0.46 6.45
N VAL A 42 23.01 1.06 7.17
CA VAL A 42 21.60 1.14 6.76
C VAL A 42 21.17 2.59 6.81
N ARG A 43 20.67 3.10 5.69
CA ARG A 43 20.20 4.47 5.57
C ARG A 43 18.84 4.55 4.90
N SER A 44 18.02 5.49 5.35
CA SER A 44 16.78 5.82 4.65
C SER A 44 17.08 6.70 3.43
N LEU A 45 16.40 6.48 2.31
CA LEU A 45 16.52 7.38 1.16
C LEU A 45 15.70 8.68 1.30
N PHE A 46 14.80 8.71 2.28
CA PHE A 46 13.97 9.88 2.60
C PHE A 46 14.15 10.25 4.07
N ASP A 47 14.33 11.53 4.35
CA ASP A 47 14.55 12.03 5.71
C ASP A 47 13.63 13.23 6.03
N PRO A 48 12.66 13.08 6.95
CA PRO A 48 12.32 11.85 7.69
C PRO A 48 11.73 10.75 6.78
N MET A 49 11.57 9.53 7.28
CA MET A 49 10.86 8.45 6.55
C MET A 49 9.39 8.82 6.27
N PRO A 50 8.77 8.25 5.20
CA PRO A 50 7.36 8.49 4.91
C PRO A 50 6.43 8.05 6.06
N PRO A 51 5.18 8.55 6.10
CA PRO A 51 4.22 8.20 7.13
C PRO A 51 3.50 6.84 6.94
N SER A 52 3.58 6.23 5.76
CA SER A 52 2.88 4.98 5.43
C SER A 52 3.51 4.32 4.21
N GLY A 53 2.89 3.29 3.63
CA GLY A 53 3.40 2.63 2.43
C GLY A 53 4.73 1.93 2.70
N TYR A 54 5.74 2.20 1.88
CA TYR A 54 7.09 1.65 2.02
C TYR A 54 8.14 2.75 2.25
N ALA A 55 9.05 2.51 3.18
CA ALA A 55 10.31 3.25 3.32
C ALA A 55 11.42 2.51 2.57
N PRO A 56 11.99 3.08 1.51
CA PRO A 56 13.16 2.51 0.86
C PRO A 56 14.42 2.75 1.70
N LEU A 57 15.09 1.66 2.04
CA LEU A 57 16.35 1.63 2.79
C LEU A 57 17.47 1.18 1.86
N ARG A 58 18.58 1.91 1.85
CA ARG A 58 19.83 1.41 1.26
C ARG A 58 20.63 0.71 2.33
N ILE A 59 20.99 -0.53 2.06
CA ILE A 59 21.73 -1.42 2.95
C ILE A 59 23.05 -1.72 2.26
N VAL A 60 24.16 -1.35 2.89
CA VAL A 60 25.52 -1.68 2.44
C VAL A 60 26.14 -2.57 3.51
N ALA A 61 26.43 -3.81 3.12
CA ALA A 61 26.90 -4.85 4.03
C ALA A 61 28.23 -5.41 3.53
N THR A 62 29.27 -5.34 4.35
CA THR A 62 30.61 -5.83 4.02
C THR A 62 30.93 -7.03 4.91
N ASN A 63 31.12 -8.20 4.29
CA ASN A 63 31.57 -9.41 4.97
C ASN A 63 33.10 -9.50 4.91
N GLY A 64 33.76 -9.15 6.01
CA GLY A 64 35.22 -9.22 6.12
C GLY A 64 35.77 -10.63 6.31
N THR A 65 34.90 -11.63 6.51
CA THR A 65 35.32 -12.99 6.84
C THR A 65 35.73 -13.79 5.60
N ALA A 66 36.45 -14.89 5.83
CA ALA A 66 36.85 -15.83 4.78
C ALA A 66 35.74 -16.84 4.39
N ARG A 67 34.51 -16.67 4.87
CA ARG A 67 33.39 -17.57 4.60
C ARG A 67 32.19 -16.79 4.09
N ASP A 68 31.44 -17.40 3.18
CA ASP A 68 30.16 -16.86 2.76
C ASP A 68 29.20 -16.81 3.94
N ALA A 69 28.38 -15.76 3.99
CA ALA A 69 27.40 -15.54 5.03
C ALA A 69 26.06 -15.13 4.44
N VAL A 70 24.99 -15.39 5.19
CA VAL A 70 23.67 -14.82 4.91
C VAL A 70 23.29 -13.99 6.13
N TRP A 71 23.12 -12.68 5.92
CA TRP A 71 22.72 -11.76 6.99
C TRP A 71 21.21 -11.60 6.96
N ARG A 72 20.57 -11.83 8.11
CA ARG A 72 19.13 -11.63 8.27
C ARG A 72 18.90 -10.29 8.97
N LEU A 73 18.17 -9.39 8.33
CA LEU A 73 17.76 -8.12 8.89
C LEU A 73 16.25 -8.17 9.12
N ASP A 74 15.84 -8.11 10.38
CA ASP A 74 14.44 -8.05 10.79
C ASP A 74 14.10 -6.58 11.10
N PHE A 75 13.09 -6.05 10.41
CA PHE A 75 12.62 -4.67 10.56
C PHE A 75 11.22 -4.66 11.18
N SER A 76 10.94 -3.65 12.00
CA SER A 76 9.64 -3.43 12.62
C SER A 76 9.32 -1.94 12.61
N SER A 77 8.25 -1.60 11.90
CA SER A 77 7.64 -0.27 11.94
C SER A 77 6.45 -0.32 12.89
N SER A 78 6.34 0.65 13.79
CA SER A 78 5.21 0.73 14.70
C SER A 78 4.71 2.15 14.96
N THR A 79 3.39 2.28 15.06
CA THR A 79 2.75 3.48 15.61
C THR A 79 2.89 3.47 17.12
N THR A 80 3.02 4.65 17.73
CA THR A 80 3.18 4.79 19.18
C THR A 80 1.88 5.33 19.77
N ASP A 81 0.95 4.42 20.08
CA ASP A 81 -0.30 4.72 20.79
C ASP A 81 -0.43 3.82 22.02
N TYR A 82 -0.86 4.38 23.15
CA TYR A 82 -0.93 3.66 24.41
C TYR A 82 -1.81 2.41 24.30
N ARG A 83 -1.16 1.23 24.38
CA ARG A 83 -1.76 -0.12 24.26
C ARG A 83 -2.36 -0.44 22.89
N ARG A 84 -2.11 0.38 21.85
CA ARG A 84 -2.70 0.23 20.51
C ARG A 84 -1.70 0.40 19.37
N ASN A 85 -0.46 -0.03 19.57
CA ASN A 85 0.57 0.04 18.54
C ASN A 85 0.19 -0.84 17.35
N ASN A 86 0.00 -0.22 16.20
CA ASN A 86 -0.02 -0.93 14.92
C ASN A 86 1.42 -1.26 14.56
N VAL A 87 1.66 -2.48 14.08
CA VAL A 87 2.99 -3.00 13.76
C VAL A 87 2.99 -3.58 12.35
N HIS A 88 4.02 -3.27 11.58
CA HIS A 88 4.35 -3.94 10.33
C HIS A 88 5.80 -4.44 10.41
N ALA A 89 5.94 -5.76 10.54
CA ALA A 89 7.24 -6.42 10.59
C ALA A 89 7.64 -6.95 9.20
N SER A 90 8.93 -6.89 8.89
CA SER A 90 9.44 -7.45 7.64
C SER A 90 10.85 -7.99 7.78
N THR A 91 11.24 -8.88 6.88
CA THR A 91 12.55 -9.54 6.92
C THR A 91 13.24 -9.43 5.57
N LEU A 92 14.54 -9.13 5.60
CA LEU A 92 15.46 -9.26 4.47
C LEU A 92 16.53 -10.30 4.79
N SER A 93 16.73 -11.25 3.88
CA SER A 93 17.90 -12.13 3.89
C SER A 93 18.85 -11.73 2.77
N LEU A 94 20.07 -11.32 3.13
CA LEU A 94 21.09 -10.84 2.20
C LEU A 94 22.27 -11.83 2.17
N PRO A 95 22.46 -12.58 1.06
CA PRO A 95 23.67 -13.38 0.88
C PRO A 95 24.86 -12.47 0.57
N ILE A 96 25.95 -12.64 1.32
CA ILE A 96 27.16 -11.83 1.23
C ILE A 96 28.38 -12.76 1.16
N PRO A 97 29.02 -12.89 -0.02
CA PRO A 97 30.21 -13.71 -0.19
C PRO A 97 31.36 -13.30 0.73
N ALA A 98 32.29 -14.23 0.97
CA ALA A 98 33.52 -13.96 1.70
C ALA A 98 34.30 -12.77 1.12
N GLY A 99 34.73 -11.85 1.98
CA GLY A 99 35.53 -10.67 1.59
C GLY A 99 34.81 -9.67 0.68
N ALA A 100 33.48 -9.76 0.52
CA ALA A 100 32.72 -8.95 -0.42
C ALA A 100 31.86 -7.88 0.28
N THR A 101 31.57 -6.80 -0.46
CA THR A 101 30.55 -5.81 -0.11
C THR A 101 29.34 -5.99 -1.00
N GLN A 102 28.15 -6.10 -0.40
CA GLN A 102 26.87 -6.14 -1.09
C GLN A 102 26.08 -4.87 -0.80
N THR A 103 25.38 -4.38 -1.81
CA THR A 103 24.44 -3.25 -1.67
C THR A 103 23.06 -3.70 -2.11
N ALA A 104 22.05 -3.44 -1.29
CA ALA A 104 20.66 -3.72 -1.59
C ALA A 104 19.79 -2.50 -1.30
N VAL A 105 18.71 -2.34 -2.06
CA VAL A 105 17.60 -1.46 -1.69
C VAL A 105 16.47 -2.33 -1.18
N PHE A 106 16.05 -2.11 0.05
CA PHE A 106 14.95 -2.84 0.68
C PHE A 106 13.78 -1.91 0.90
N LEU A 107 12.59 -2.32 0.46
CA LEU A 107 11.35 -1.61 0.69
C LEU A 107 10.74 -2.12 2.00
N ALA A 108 11.03 -1.41 3.10
CA ALA A 108 10.49 -1.74 4.40
C ALA A 108 9.05 -1.20 4.52
N PRO A 109 8.03 -2.04 4.70
CA PRO A 109 6.66 -1.57 4.84
C PRO A 109 6.48 -0.83 6.17
N LEU A 110 5.63 0.19 6.16
CA LEU A 110 5.34 1.01 7.32
C LEU A 110 3.94 0.74 7.88
N ALA A 111 3.83 0.79 9.20
CA ALA A 111 2.58 0.72 9.92
C ALA A 111 1.77 2.01 9.71
N VAL A 112 0.49 1.83 9.46
CA VAL A 112 -0.49 2.92 9.32
C VAL A 112 -1.12 3.16 10.69
N ASP A 113 -1.33 4.42 11.02
CA ASP A 113 -2.13 4.79 12.18
C ASP A 113 -3.61 4.82 11.79
N TYR A 114 -4.42 3.97 12.40
CA TYR A 114 -5.88 3.92 12.18
C TYR A 114 -6.65 4.56 13.33
N GLY A 115 -5.96 5.03 14.38
CA GLY A 115 -6.57 5.54 15.59
C GLY A 115 -7.31 6.88 15.43
N ASP A 116 -8.31 7.08 16.27
CA ASP A 116 -9.02 8.35 16.49
C ASP A 116 -8.75 8.86 17.92
N SER A 117 -7.49 8.74 18.38
CA SER A 117 -7.12 9.21 19.71
C SER A 117 -7.02 10.74 19.66
N GLY A 118 -7.96 11.43 20.32
CA GLY A 118 -7.99 12.89 20.47
C GLY A 118 -6.76 13.49 21.18
N TYR A 119 -5.73 12.69 21.45
CA TYR A 119 -4.41 13.09 21.93
C TYR A 119 -3.36 12.61 20.91
N GLY A 120 -3.36 13.25 19.73
CA GLY A 120 -2.53 12.88 18.57
C GLY A 120 -1.03 12.81 18.85
N SER A 121 -0.56 11.62 19.20
CA SER A 121 0.84 11.25 19.16
C SER A 121 1.09 10.60 17.81
N ASN A 122 1.54 11.38 16.84
CA ASN A 122 1.97 10.90 15.52
C ASN A 122 3.35 10.25 15.55
N ASN A 123 3.78 9.79 16.73
CA ASN A 123 5.10 9.21 16.91
C ASN A 123 5.15 7.86 16.23
N HIS A 124 6.11 7.73 15.34
CA HIS A 124 6.37 6.50 14.63
C HIS A 124 7.77 6.01 14.95
N SER A 125 7.87 4.77 15.40
CA SER A 125 9.15 4.12 15.64
C SER A 125 9.45 3.15 14.51
N PHE A 126 10.70 3.17 14.06
CA PHE A 126 11.24 2.20 13.12
C PHE A 126 12.43 1.54 13.77
N ASN A 127 12.41 0.21 13.84
CA ASN A 127 13.47 -0.57 14.47
C ASN A 127 13.99 -1.60 13.47
N GLY A 128 15.30 -1.81 13.45
CA GLY A 128 15.94 -2.87 12.71
C GLY A 128 16.88 -3.67 13.60
N THR A 129 16.94 -4.97 13.36
CA THR A 129 17.83 -5.90 14.05
C THR A 129 18.57 -6.74 13.03
N LEU A 130 19.89 -6.72 13.07
CA LEU A 130 20.73 -7.71 12.40
C LEU A 130 20.76 -8.97 13.27
N THR A 131 20.23 -10.06 12.73
CA THR A 131 20.29 -11.40 13.32
C THR A 131 21.41 -12.19 12.64
N GLY A 132 22.37 -12.71 13.42
CA GLY A 132 23.55 -13.41 12.90
C GLY A 132 24.73 -13.42 13.88
N PRO A 133 25.97 -13.70 13.41
CA PRO A 133 27.15 -13.73 14.27
C PRO A 133 27.51 -12.37 14.89
N TYR A 134 26.96 -11.27 14.35
CA TYR A 134 27.16 -9.91 14.84
C TYR A 134 25.82 -9.24 15.14
N PRO A 135 25.12 -9.62 16.23
CA PRO A 135 23.83 -9.02 16.56
C PRO A 135 23.95 -7.50 16.75
N ASN A 136 23.08 -6.74 16.11
CA ASN A 136 23.05 -5.29 16.25
C ASN A 136 21.63 -4.77 16.10
N THR A 137 21.26 -3.75 16.88
CA THR A 137 19.94 -3.12 16.83
C THR A 137 20.09 -1.64 16.55
N PHE A 138 19.24 -1.11 15.68
CA PHE A 138 19.20 0.30 15.31
C PHE A 138 17.75 0.76 15.22
N SER A 139 17.54 2.06 15.40
CA SER A 139 16.21 2.63 15.35
C SER A 139 16.21 4.04 14.80
N GLY A 140 15.10 4.43 14.20
CA GLY A 140 14.78 5.78 13.79
C GLY A 140 13.44 6.19 14.40
N HIS A 141 13.33 7.45 14.79
CA HIS A 141 12.11 8.01 15.37
C HIS A 141 11.70 9.23 14.56
N ASN A 142 10.50 9.21 14.01
CA ASN A 142 10.01 10.29 13.16
C ASN A 142 8.73 10.88 13.72
N ASN A 143 8.74 12.20 13.90
CA ASN A 143 7.55 12.98 14.20
C ASN A 143 6.87 13.33 12.88
N ARG A 144 5.55 13.11 12.79
CA ARG A 144 4.77 13.39 11.58
C ARG A 144 3.84 14.56 11.82
N THR A 145 3.73 15.44 10.83
CA THR A 145 2.72 16.50 10.84
C THR A 145 1.32 15.88 10.67
N ALA A 146 0.45 16.01 11.67
CA ALA A 146 -0.95 15.62 11.55
C ALA A 146 -1.70 16.64 10.67
N GLY A 147 -2.70 16.21 9.91
CA GLY A 147 -3.54 17.15 9.16
C GLY A 147 -2.84 17.72 7.93
N PHE A 148 -1.78 17.08 7.42
CA PHE A 148 -0.97 17.59 6.32
C PHE A 148 -0.46 16.44 5.44
N PRO A 149 -0.49 16.57 4.09
CA PRO A 149 -0.07 15.50 3.20
C PRO A 149 1.41 15.16 3.34
N ALA A 150 1.75 13.91 3.03
CA ALA A 150 3.10 13.40 3.00
C ALA A 150 3.83 13.91 1.75
N ILE A 151 4.82 14.78 1.93
CA ILE A 151 5.56 15.40 0.83
C ILE A 151 6.99 14.86 0.80
N ALA A 152 7.46 14.37 -0.34
CA ALA A 152 8.88 14.19 -0.63
C ALA A 152 9.38 15.41 -1.42
N ILE A 153 10.49 16.01 -0.98
CA ILE A 153 11.06 17.21 -1.59
C ILE A 153 12.53 16.99 -1.95
N SER A 154 12.89 17.30 -3.19
CA SER A 154 14.27 17.13 -3.67
C SER A 154 15.24 18.01 -2.88
N LYS A 155 16.49 17.53 -2.74
CA LYS A 155 17.57 18.26 -2.06
C LYS A 155 17.70 19.70 -2.55
N THR A 156 17.64 19.92 -3.86
CA THR A 156 17.78 21.26 -4.45
C THR A 156 16.69 22.23 -3.98
N LEU A 157 15.45 21.75 -3.84
CA LEU A 157 14.35 22.55 -3.32
C LEU A 157 14.41 22.69 -1.78
N ALA A 158 14.83 21.63 -1.10
CA ALA A 158 14.79 21.53 0.36
C ALA A 158 15.88 22.37 1.06
N ASP A 159 17.13 22.35 0.58
CA ASP A 159 18.30 22.83 1.32
C ASP A 159 18.19 24.29 1.79
N SER A 160 17.56 25.14 0.99
CA SER A 160 17.31 26.54 1.29
C SER A 160 15.89 26.84 1.79
N SER A 161 14.91 26.01 1.43
CA SER A 161 13.48 26.33 1.63
C SER A 161 12.87 25.65 2.85
N LEU A 162 13.34 24.45 3.21
CA LEU A 162 12.69 23.61 4.23
C LEU A 162 12.57 24.29 5.60
N PRO A 163 13.57 25.03 6.13
CA PRO A 163 13.41 25.75 7.38
C PRO A 163 12.24 26.75 7.35
N ARG A 164 12.12 27.54 6.28
CA ARG A 164 11.05 28.53 6.14
C ARG A 164 9.68 27.90 5.93
N LEU A 165 9.63 26.75 5.25
CA LEU A 165 8.41 25.97 5.06
C LEU A 165 7.92 25.40 6.39
N ASN A 166 8.82 24.84 7.20
CA ASN A 166 8.53 24.35 8.55
C ASN A 166 8.04 25.49 9.46
N ASP A 167 8.71 26.66 9.43
CA ASP A 167 8.31 27.84 10.21
C ASP A 167 6.90 28.35 9.84
N ASP A 168 6.53 28.32 8.56
CA ASP A 168 5.18 28.71 8.11
C ASP A 168 4.12 27.69 8.53
N LEU A 169 4.44 26.40 8.40
CA LEU A 169 3.59 25.29 8.82
C LEU A 169 3.32 25.34 10.34
N GLU A 170 4.36 25.53 11.15
CA GLU A 170 4.25 25.71 12.59
C GLU A 170 3.40 26.95 12.95
N ARG A 171 3.59 28.07 12.25
CA ARG A 171 2.81 29.30 12.49
C ARG A 171 1.32 29.10 12.25
N ARG A 172 0.95 28.36 11.20
CA ARG A 172 -0.46 28.07 10.90
C ARG A 172 -1.08 27.10 11.91
N GLN A 173 -0.31 26.13 12.42
CA GLN A 173 -0.81 25.20 13.45
C GLN A 173 -0.92 25.83 14.84
N LYS A 174 -0.12 26.86 15.17
CA LYS A 174 -0.20 27.61 16.45
C LYS A 174 -1.55 28.29 16.72
N GLY A 175 -2.42 28.44 15.72
CA GLY A 175 -3.80 28.92 15.89
C GLY A 175 -4.80 27.86 16.38
N ALA A 176 -4.43 26.58 16.33
CA ALA A 176 -5.21 25.47 16.88
C ALA A 176 -4.66 25.15 18.27
N SER A 177 -5.54 25.15 19.28
CA SER A 177 -5.19 24.88 20.69
C SER A 177 -4.35 23.60 20.85
N SER A 178 -3.02 23.72 20.97
CA SER A 178 -2.13 22.60 21.21
C SER A 178 -1.09 22.94 22.27
N TYR A 179 -1.25 22.33 23.44
CA TYR A 179 -0.21 22.23 24.46
C TYR A 179 0.87 21.26 23.97
N GLY A 180 2.01 21.78 23.52
CA GLY A 180 3.20 20.98 23.21
C GLY A 180 3.97 21.52 22.00
N ARG A 181 5.30 21.60 22.12
CA ARG A 181 6.20 21.88 21.00
C ARG A 181 6.23 20.64 20.10
N ARG A 182 5.39 20.60 19.07
CA ARG A 182 5.44 19.59 18.01
C ARG A 182 6.34 20.12 16.89
N ASP A 183 7.30 19.33 16.47
CA ASP A 183 8.09 19.66 15.27
C ASP A 183 7.20 19.42 14.04
N HIS A 184 6.88 20.49 13.32
CA HIS A 184 6.11 20.43 12.08
C HIS A 184 7.07 20.35 10.91
N ILE A 185 7.10 19.21 10.25
CA ILE A 185 7.96 18.94 9.10
C ILE A 185 7.09 19.05 7.85
N PHE A 186 7.49 19.93 6.92
CA PHE A 186 6.82 20.15 5.65
C PHE A 186 6.95 18.94 4.73
N GLY A 187 8.11 18.29 4.70
CA GLY A 187 8.34 17.13 3.86
C GLY A 187 9.68 16.46 4.07
N SER A 188 9.80 15.26 3.51
CA SER A 188 10.98 14.41 3.54
C SER A 188 11.95 14.77 2.43
N ARG A 189 13.17 15.14 2.79
CA ARG A 189 14.24 15.46 1.85
C ARG A 189 14.78 14.19 1.19
N PHE A 190 15.07 14.26 -0.11
CA PHE A 190 15.75 13.18 -0.84
C PHE A 190 16.80 13.68 -1.82
N THR A 191 17.78 12.83 -2.13
CA THR A 191 18.75 13.05 -3.21
C THR A 191 18.26 12.39 -4.50
N PRO A 192 18.04 13.13 -5.62
CA PRO A 192 17.52 12.57 -6.87
C PRO A 192 18.30 11.36 -7.41
N ALA A 193 19.64 11.41 -7.32
CA ALA A 193 20.52 10.34 -7.80
C ALA A 193 20.37 9.01 -7.03
N ASP A 194 19.82 9.07 -5.82
CA ASP A 194 19.62 7.90 -4.97
C ASP A 194 18.23 7.28 -5.11
N LEU A 195 17.32 7.91 -5.85
CA LEU A 195 15.95 7.44 -6.00
C LEU A 195 15.89 6.06 -6.67
N PRO A 196 15.09 5.12 -6.13
CA PRO A 196 14.96 3.77 -6.66
C PRO A 196 14.08 3.73 -7.93
N GLU A 197 14.14 2.60 -8.61
CA GLU A 197 13.42 2.34 -9.87
C GLU A 197 12.13 1.51 -9.66
N ASP A 198 11.66 1.40 -8.41
CA ASP A 198 10.42 0.72 -8.03
C ASP A 198 9.41 1.77 -7.51
N TRP A 199 8.20 1.78 -8.08
CA TRP A 199 7.14 2.72 -7.73
C TRP A 199 6.71 2.60 -6.26
N LEU A 200 6.85 1.42 -5.65
CA LEU A 200 6.51 1.18 -4.25
C LEU A 200 7.31 2.06 -3.30
N ALA A 201 8.53 2.46 -3.67
CA ALA A 201 9.36 3.35 -2.88
C ALA A 201 8.74 4.73 -2.63
N PHE A 202 7.80 5.15 -3.49
CA PHE A 202 7.10 6.43 -3.39
C PHE A 202 5.71 6.28 -2.76
N SER A 203 5.24 5.05 -2.50
CA SER A 203 3.89 4.75 -2.00
C SER A 203 3.56 5.39 -0.64
N GLY A 204 4.58 5.77 0.12
CA GLY A 204 4.41 6.47 1.39
C GLY A 204 4.16 7.97 1.29
N PHE A 205 4.25 8.54 0.10
CA PHE A 205 4.06 9.97 -0.16
C PHE A 205 2.78 10.24 -0.95
N ASP A 206 2.20 11.41 -0.71
CA ASP A 206 1.11 12.00 -1.50
C ASP A 206 1.68 12.84 -2.65
N TYR A 207 2.78 13.57 -2.37
CA TYR A 207 3.44 14.45 -3.32
C TYR A 207 4.93 14.16 -3.43
N VAL A 208 5.46 14.26 -4.65
CA VAL A 208 6.91 14.33 -4.92
C VAL A 208 7.20 15.64 -5.62
N LEU A 209 8.12 16.42 -5.08
CA LEU A 209 8.54 17.73 -5.58
C LEU A 209 9.98 17.64 -6.06
N LEU A 210 10.22 18.06 -7.31
CA LEU A 210 11.54 18.08 -7.91
C LEU A 210 11.65 19.20 -8.95
N THR A 211 12.89 19.54 -9.33
CA THR A 211 13.13 20.49 -10.40
C THR A 211 13.12 19.83 -11.78
N ASP A 212 12.95 20.65 -12.81
CA ASP A 212 13.08 20.23 -14.21
C ASP A 212 14.48 19.70 -14.54
N THR A 213 15.53 20.36 -14.05
CA THR A 213 16.91 19.90 -14.24
C THR A 213 17.18 18.54 -13.58
N GLU A 214 16.65 18.33 -12.36
CA GLU A 214 16.75 17.05 -11.67
C GLU A 214 16.01 15.95 -12.44
N TRP A 215 14.78 16.22 -12.91
CA TRP A 215 14.02 15.27 -13.72
C TRP A 215 14.79 14.77 -14.95
N GLN A 216 15.45 15.68 -15.66
CA GLN A 216 16.28 15.32 -16.82
C GLN A 216 17.50 14.48 -16.44
N SER A 217 18.04 14.65 -15.24
CA SER A 217 19.17 13.87 -14.73
C SER A 217 18.79 12.47 -14.22
N LEU A 218 17.50 12.20 -14.00
CA LEU A 218 17.04 10.91 -13.51
C LEU A 218 17.21 9.80 -14.57
N LYS A 219 17.58 8.62 -14.09
CA LYS A 219 17.57 7.39 -14.89
C LYS A 219 16.17 7.15 -15.47
N SER A 220 16.11 6.52 -16.64
CA SER A 220 14.83 6.16 -17.26
C SER A 220 13.95 5.30 -16.34
N GLY A 221 14.55 4.33 -15.64
CA GLY A 221 13.85 3.49 -14.66
C GLY A 221 13.21 4.28 -13.52
N THR A 222 13.93 5.26 -12.95
CA THR A 222 13.40 6.14 -11.90
C THR A 222 12.28 7.04 -12.41
N ARG A 223 12.42 7.61 -13.61
CA ARG A 223 11.34 8.40 -14.23
C ARG A 223 10.09 7.56 -14.45
N ASN A 224 10.26 6.33 -14.93
CA ASN A 224 9.17 5.39 -15.10
C ASN A 224 8.51 5.04 -13.75
N ALA A 225 9.29 4.75 -12.71
CA ALA A 225 8.76 4.45 -11.38
C ALA A 225 7.94 5.60 -10.78
N LEU A 226 8.37 6.85 -10.97
CA LEU A 226 7.60 8.03 -10.56
C LEU A 226 6.29 8.14 -11.34
N LEU A 227 6.30 7.96 -12.66
CA LEU A 227 5.07 7.99 -13.46
C LEU A 227 4.11 6.85 -13.09
N GLN A 228 4.64 5.64 -12.85
CA GLN A 228 3.86 4.51 -12.35
C GLN A 228 3.19 4.81 -11.01
N TRP A 229 3.93 5.45 -10.08
CA TRP A 229 3.38 5.91 -8.80
C TRP A 229 2.29 6.98 -8.98
N VAL A 230 2.48 7.94 -9.90
CA VAL A 230 1.44 8.93 -10.25
C VAL A 230 0.19 8.20 -10.76
N ARG A 231 0.34 7.23 -11.66
CA ARG A 231 -0.81 6.48 -12.19
C ARG A 231 -1.61 5.76 -11.10
N LEU A 232 -0.97 5.38 -10.00
CA LEU A 232 -1.58 4.74 -8.82
C LEU A 232 -2.06 5.72 -7.73
N GLY A 233 -2.15 7.02 -8.04
CA GLY A 233 -2.73 8.06 -7.19
C GLY A 233 -1.74 9.09 -6.64
N GLY A 234 -0.45 8.98 -6.98
CA GLY A 234 0.55 9.97 -6.59
C GLY A 234 0.41 11.31 -7.32
N LYS A 235 0.96 12.39 -6.75
CA LYS A 235 0.96 13.73 -7.35
C LYS A 235 2.38 14.25 -7.54
N LEU A 236 2.78 14.50 -8.78
CA LEU A 236 4.13 14.95 -9.13
C LEU A 236 4.15 16.44 -9.45
N HIS A 237 4.91 17.21 -8.67
CA HIS A 237 5.02 18.66 -8.83
C HIS A 237 6.43 19.05 -9.29
N PHE A 238 6.52 19.66 -10.46
CA PHE A 238 7.76 20.18 -11.02
C PHE A 238 7.96 21.66 -10.69
N TYR A 239 9.21 22.05 -10.45
CA TYR A 239 9.61 23.45 -10.24
C TYR A 239 10.67 23.86 -11.25
N ALA A 240 10.34 24.84 -12.09
CA ALA A 240 11.22 25.36 -13.13
C ALA A 240 11.36 26.89 -13.03
N THR A 241 12.47 27.46 -13.48
CA THR A 241 12.67 28.92 -13.47
C THR A 241 11.82 29.63 -14.52
N SER A 242 11.41 28.92 -15.57
CA SER A 242 10.48 29.38 -16.60
C SER A 242 9.63 28.22 -17.10
N LEU A 243 8.35 28.49 -17.43
CA LEU A 243 7.45 27.53 -18.05
C LEU A 243 7.08 27.98 -19.48
N PRO A 244 6.93 27.06 -20.45
CA PRO A 244 7.11 25.61 -20.32
C PRO A 244 8.59 25.22 -20.21
N ALA A 245 8.91 24.23 -19.37
CA ALA A 245 10.26 23.69 -19.25
C ALA A 245 10.44 22.48 -20.19
N PRO A 246 11.55 22.41 -20.96
CA PRO A 246 11.76 21.33 -21.92
C PRO A 246 11.96 19.98 -21.22
N GLY A 247 11.46 18.91 -21.80
CA GLY A 247 11.67 17.54 -21.33
C GLY A 247 10.84 17.11 -20.10
N LEU A 248 9.99 17.99 -19.56
CA LEU A 248 8.99 17.61 -18.57
C LEU A 248 7.81 16.88 -19.22
N PRO A 249 7.17 15.93 -18.52
CA PRO A 249 5.83 15.48 -18.86
C PRO A 249 4.87 16.67 -18.91
N LYS A 250 3.84 16.59 -19.76
CA LYS A 250 2.80 17.63 -19.80
C LYS A 250 2.04 17.64 -18.48
N ASP A 251 1.65 18.82 -18.04
CA ASP A 251 0.72 18.98 -16.93
C ASP A 251 -0.59 18.26 -17.27
N ASP A 252 -1.06 17.45 -16.32
CA ASP A 252 -2.19 16.55 -16.48
C ASP A 252 -2.90 16.43 -15.14
N GLU A 253 -4.11 17.01 -15.07
CA GLU A 253 -4.96 16.98 -13.88
C GLU A 253 -5.55 15.58 -13.59
N THR A 254 -5.43 14.68 -14.57
CA THR A 254 -6.04 13.34 -14.62
C THR A 254 -5.06 12.32 -15.19
N HIS A 255 -3.83 12.29 -14.66
CA HIS A 255 -2.84 11.29 -15.05
C HIS A 255 -3.19 9.93 -14.40
N SER A 256 -4.22 9.28 -14.94
CA SER A 256 -4.95 8.21 -14.28
C SER A 256 -5.57 8.67 -12.95
N LEU A 257 -5.24 8.02 -11.85
CA LEU A 257 -5.68 8.40 -10.51
C LEU A 257 -4.84 9.55 -9.93
N GLY A 258 -3.70 9.89 -10.55
CA GLY A 258 -2.79 10.92 -10.06
C GLY A 258 -2.85 12.24 -10.82
N GLN A 259 -1.82 13.04 -10.61
CA GLN A 259 -1.70 14.39 -11.17
C GLN A 259 -0.25 14.75 -11.44
N ILE A 260 -0.04 15.51 -12.51
CA ILE A 260 1.23 16.15 -12.84
C ILE A 260 1.01 17.66 -12.97
N LYS A 261 1.79 18.46 -12.26
CA LYS A 261 1.72 19.94 -12.30
C LYS A 261 3.09 20.57 -12.31
N SER A 262 3.22 21.70 -13.00
CA SER A 262 4.44 22.49 -13.05
C SER A 262 4.24 23.88 -12.45
N PHE A 263 5.24 24.36 -11.72
CA PHE A 263 5.24 25.67 -11.07
C PHE A 263 6.52 26.44 -11.39
N THR A 264 6.41 27.77 -11.45
CA THR A 264 7.58 28.65 -11.54
C THR A 264 8.19 28.89 -10.16
N TRP A 265 9.53 28.92 -10.07
CA TRP A 265 10.25 29.38 -8.88
C TRP A 265 11.49 30.20 -9.26
N ASN A 266 12.14 30.83 -8.28
CA ASN A 266 13.28 31.71 -8.53
C ASN A 266 14.64 30.99 -8.64
N GLY A 267 14.65 29.65 -8.65
CA GLY A 267 15.87 28.84 -8.72
C GLY A 267 16.67 28.72 -7.42
N SER A 268 16.24 29.37 -6.33
CA SER A 268 16.98 29.40 -5.07
C SER A 268 16.12 29.13 -3.84
N LEU A 269 14.88 29.60 -3.80
CA LEU A 269 14.01 29.53 -2.64
C LEU A 269 12.55 29.40 -3.04
N LEU A 270 11.86 28.41 -2.48
CA LEU A 270 10.40 28.32 -2.60
C LEU A 270 9.72 29.40 -1.74
N PRO A 271 8.71 30.10 -2.27
CA PRO A 271 7.97 31.08 -1.49
C PRO A 271 7.13 30.34 -0.43
N ALA A 272 7.56 30.40 0.83
CA ALA A 272 7.06 29.52 1.88
C ALA A 272 5.54 29.59 2.08
N VAL A 273 4.98 30.80 2.21
CA VAL A 273 3.54 31.02 2.44
C VAL A 273 2.69 30.38 1.33
N TYR A 274 2.97 30.71 0.07
CA TYR A 274 2.23 30.17 -1.07
C TYR A 274 2.46 28.67 -1.26
N THR A 275 3.64 28.18 -0.90
CA THR A 275 3.98 26.75 -1.02
C THR A 275 3.24 25.93 0.02
N VAL A 276 3.22 26.35 1.29
CA VAL A 276 2.45 25.67 2.35
C VAL A 276 0.95 25.75 2.07
N GLU A 277 0.46 26.92 1.65
CA GLU A 277 -0.96 27.10 1.32
C GLU A 277 -1.46 26.12 0.25
N ARG A 278 -0.63 25.83 -0.76
CA ARG A 278 -0.95 24.87 -1.83
C ARG A 278 -1.31 23.48 -1.30
N TYR A 279 -0.74 23.06 -0.17
CA TYR A 279 -0.91 21.72 0.38
C TYR A 279 -1.76 21.68 1.67
N TRP A 280 -2.12 22.84 2.23
CA TRP A 280 -2.69 22.95 3.57
C TRP A 280 -4.05 22.25 3.75
N ASN A 281 -4.87 22.19 2.70
CA ASN A 281 -6.19 21.55 2.72
C ASN A 281 -6.28 20.36 1.75
N GLU A 282 -5.13 19.89 1.27
CA GLU A 282 -5.11 18.74 0.38
C GLU A 282 -5.38 17.46 1.18
N PRO A 283 -6.16 16.53 0.63
CA PRO A 283 -6.48 15.29 1.32
C PRO A 283 -5.22 14.45 1.55
N GLU A 284 -5.17 13.81 2.70
CA GLU A 284 -4.12 12.86 3.06
C GLU A 284 -4.54 11.45 2.66
N ARG A 285 -3.67 10.71 1.97
CA ARG A 285 -3.93 9.31 1.62
C ARG A 285 -4.27 8.43 2.82
N TYR A 286 -3.63 8.66 3.96
CA TYR A 286 -3.91 7.88 5.17
C TYR A 286 -5.34 8.14 5.71
N GLU A 287 -5.89 9.36 5.57
CA GLU A 287 -7.27 9.67 5.96
C GLU A 287 -8.28 8.85 5.14
N HIS A 288 -7.97 8.58 3.87
CA HIS A 288 -8.79 7.68 3.04
C HIS A 288 -8.82 6.26 3.60
N LEU A 289 -7.68 5.72 4.05
CA LEU A 289 -7.60 4.37 4.65
C LEU A 289 -8.40 4.26 5.96
N ARG A 290 -8.47 5.37 6.72
CA ARG A 290 -9.12 5.43 8.04
C ARG A 290 -10.62 5.75 7.96
N ASN A 291 -11.03 6.67 7.09
CA ASN A 291 -12.33 7.31 7.19
C ASN A 291 -13.26 7.09 5.99
N GLU A 292 -12.74 6.86 4.78
CA GLU A 292 -13.56 6.75 3.55
C GLU A 292 -14.63 5.65 3.65
N HIS A 293 -14.27 4.52 4.26
CA HIS A 293 -15.17 3.37 4.43
C HIS A 293 -15.80 3.27 5.82
N ALA A 294 -15.25 3.98 6.81
CA ALA A 294 -15.69 3.88 8.20
C ALA A 294 -16.69 4.95 8.66
N ARG A 295 -16.65 6.18 8.11
CA ARG A 295 -17.49 7.34 8.56
C ARG A 295 -18.66 7.69 7.63
N GLY A 296 -18.79 7.05 6.47
CA GLY A 296 -19.67 7.53 5.40
C GLY A 296 -21.17 7.41 5.70
N THR A 297 -21.88 8.53 5.56
CA THR A 297 -23.34 8.66 5.40
C THR A 297 -23.88 7.96 4.14
N GLU A 298 -22.99 7.60 3.22
CA GLU A 298 -23.27 6.80 2.03
C GLU A 298 -22.68 5.40 2.20
N ALA A 299 -23.55 4.39 2.18
CA ALA A 299 -23.17 3.01 2.32
C ALA A 299 -22.16 2.60 1.25
N TRP A 300 -21.05 1.99 1.66
CA TRP A 300 -20.12 1.38 0.71
C TRP A 300 -20.80 0.17 0.10
N SER A 301 -21.22 0.27 -1.16
CA SER A 301 -22.00 -0.78 -1.83
C SER A 301 -21.31 -2.16 -1.87
N LEU A 302 -19.97 -2.22 -1.81
CA LEU A 302 -19.26 -3.51 -1.68
C LEU A 302 -19.47 -4.17 -0.30
N LEU A 303 -19.63 -3.37 0.77
CA LEU A 303 -19.94 -3.87 2.11
C LEU A 303 -21.38 -4.42 2.17
N GLU A 304 -22.33 -3.78 1.49
CA GLU A 304 -23.73 -4.24 1.46
C GLU A 304 -23.85 -5.64 0.84
N LYS A 305 -23.00 -5.96 -0.13
CA LYS A 305 -22.96 -7.27 -0.80
C LYS A 305 -22.59 -8.43 0.13
N LEU A 306 -21.95 -8.18 1.27
CA LEU A 306 -21.62 -9.22 2.25
C LEU A 306 -22.82 -9.70 3.10
N SER A 307 -23.99 -9.03 2.99
CA SER A 307 -25.24 -9.27 3.72
C SER A 307 -25.11 -9.30 5.26
N ALA A 308 -26.15 -9.03 6.05
CA ALA A 308 -26.02 -9.09 7.51
C ALA A 308 -25.76 -10.54 8.02
N ARG A 309 -24.83 -10.71 8.96
CA ARG A 309 -24.61 -12.01 9.63
C ARG A 309 -25.71 -12.24 10.66
N GLN A 310 -26.52 -13.28 10.47
CA GLN A 310 -27.52 -13.67 11.46
C GLN A 310 -26.84 -14.52 12.54
N PHE A 311 -26.69 -13.96 13.74
CA PHE A 311 -26.23 -14.74 14.90
C PHE A 311 -27.44 -15.39 15.59
N ASN A 312 -27.50 -16.72 15.54
CA ASN A 312 -28.58 -17.48 16.16
C ASN A 312 -28.31 -17.72 17.65
N SER A 313 -28.42 -16.66 18.48
CA SER A 313 -28.13 -16.69 19.93
C SER A 313 -28.84 -17.83 20.68
N TRP A 314 -30.01 -18.25 20.21
CA TRP A 314 -30.79 -19.32 20.82
C TRP A 314 -30.10 -20.69 20.78
N GLN A 315 -29.25 -20.95 19.77
CA GLN A 315 -28.56 -22.23 19.62
C GLN A 315 -27.51 -22.42 20.71
N VAL A 316 -26.80 -21.36 21.07
CA VAL A 316 -25.83 -21.37 22.19
C VAL A 316 -26.55 -21.57 23.51
N LEU A 317 -27.68 -20.88 23.72
CA LEU A 317 -28.48 -21.04 24.94
C LEU A 317 -29.01 -22.47 25.08
N LEU A 318 -29.58 -23.03 24.00
CA LEU A 318 -30.07 -24.41 23.99
C LEU A 318 -28.94 -25.40 24.31
N PHE A 319 -27.78 -25.22 23.70
CA PHE A 319 -26.61 -26.05 23.98
C PHE A 319 -26.21 -26.00 25.46
N LEU A 320 -26.12 -24.80 26.06
CA LEU A 320 -25.76 -24.63 27.46
C LEU A 320 -26.78 -25.30 28.40
N VAL A 321 -28.08 -25.23 28.08
CA VAL A 321 -29.14 -25.92 28.84
C VAL A 321 -28.98 -27.43 28.76
N ILE A 322 -28.81 -27.98 27.54
CA ILE A 322 -28.61 -29.44 27.35
C ILE A 322 -27.35 -29.90 28.09
N PHE A 323 -26.26 -29.17 27.97
CA PHE A 323 -25.01 -29.49 28.63
C PHE A 323 -25.14 -29.44 30.17
N GLY A 324 -25.81 -28.42 30.71
CA GLY A 324 -26.10 -28.32 32.14
C GLY A 324 -26.93 -29.48 32.67
N VAL A 325 -27.94 -29.93 31.92
CA VAL A 325 -28.76 -31.11 32.25
C VAL A 325 -27.94 -32.40 32.21
N LEU A 326 -27.06 -32.54 31.21
CA LEU A 326 -26.20 -33.72 31.06
C LEU A 326 -25.18 -33.83 32.20
N VAL A 327 -24.50 -32.74 32.53
CA VAL A 327 -23.44 -32.71 33.57
C VAL A 327 -24.00 -32.74 34.98
N GLY A 328 -25.17 -32.12 35.22
CA GLY A 328 -25.80 -32.10 36.53
C GLY A 328 -26.71 -33.31 36.75
N PRO A 329 -28.03 -33.20 36.49
CA PRO A 329 -28.99 -34.26 36.75
C PRO A 329 -28.62 -35.63 36.16
N VAL A 330 -28.31 -35.70 34.86
CA VAL A 330 -28.09 -37.00 34.20
C VAL A 330 -26.82 -37.68 34.71
N ASN A 331 -25.73 -36.93 34.86
CA ASN A 331 -24.49 -37.49 35.38
C ASN A 331 -24.64 -37.97 36.83
N LEU A 332 -25.29 -37.19 37.71
CA LEU A 332 -25.41 -37.52 39.13
C LEU A 332 -26.44 -38.62 39.42
N TYR A 333 -27.57 -38.64 38.70
CA TYR A 333 -28.65 -39.59 38.98
C TYR A 333 -28.61 -40.84 38.11
N VAL A 334 -28.05 -40.77 36.89
CA VAL A 334 -28.05 -41.89 35.93
C VAL A 334 -26.65 -42.49 35.76
N LEU A 335 -25.62 -41.69 35.47
CA LEU A 335 -24.29 -42.20 35.12
C LEU A 335 -23.43 -42.55 36.37
N ALA A 336 -23.58 -41.78 37.44
CA ALA A 336 -22.85 -41.95 38.70
C ALA A 336 -23.78 -41.86 39.94
N PRO A 337 -24.83 -42.72 40.03
CA PRO A 337 -25.76 -42.72 41.14
C PRO A 337 -25.08 -43.02 42.49
N SER A 338 -25.80 -42.77 43.58
CA SER A 338 -25.32 -43.00 44.96
C SER A 338 -24.75 -44.42 45.11
N GLY A 339 -23.49 -44.52 45.55
CA GLY A 339 -22.73 -45.78 45.64
C GLY A 339 -21.70 -46.02 44.52
N ARG A 340 -21.78 -45.30 43.39
CA ARG A 340 -20.80 -45.38 42.27
C ARG A 340 -20.19 -44.02 41.93
N ARG A 341 -20.07 -43.13 42.91
CA ARG A 341 -19.60 -41.75 42.73
C ARG A 341 -18.17 -41.65 42.18
N HIS A 342 -17.34 -42.70 42.34
CA HIS A 342 -16.03 -42.77 41.69
C HIS A 342 -16.13 -42.68 40.16
N ARG A 343 -17.30 -42.97 39.56
CA ARG A 343 -17.50 -42.81 38.12
C ARG A 343 -17.45 -41.37 37.63
N LEU A 344 -17.74 -40.41 38.52
CA LEU A 344 -17.63 -38.97 38.22
C LEU A 344 -16.22 -38.57 37.76
N PHE A 345 -15.19 -39.29 38.21
CA PHE A 345 -13.80 -39.03 37.81
C PHE A 345 -13.55 -39.25 36.32
N PHE A 346 -14.36 -40.09 35.65
CA PHE A 346 -14.22 -40.30 34.20
C PHE A 346 -15.43 -39.79 33.40
N THR A 347 -16.66 -39.83 33.95
CA THR A 347 -17.85 -39.38 33.22
C THR A 347 -17.86 -37.88 33.01
N THR A 348 -17.41 -37.08 33.99
CA THR A 348 -17.38 -35.62 33.86
C THR A 348 -16.35 -35.15 32.81
N PRO A 349 -15.10 -35.64 32.81
CA PRO A 349 -14.16 -35.35 31.72
C PRO A 349 -14.66 -35.80 30.35
N LEU A 350 -15.27 -36.99 30.24
CA LEU A 350 -15.72 -37.54 28.95
C LEU A 350 -16.93 -36.78 28.39
N LEU A 351 -17.90 -36.40 29.24
CA LEU A 351 -19.00 -35.51 28.85
C LEU A 351 -18.49 -34.13 28.43
N SER A 352 -17.49 -33.59 29.14
CA SER A 352 -16.89 -32.30 28.80
C SER A 352 -16.14 -32.35 27.46
N LEU A 353 -15.42 -33.45 27.19
CA LEU A 353 -14.72 -33.65 25.92
C LEU A 353 -15.70 -33.82 24.76
N GLY A 354 -16.77 -34.61 24.95
CA GLY A 354 -17.85 -34.75 23.96
C GLY A 354 -18.57 -33.43 23.69
N ALA A 355 -18.92 -32.68 24.73
CA ALA A 355 -19.52 -31.36 24.61
C ALA A 355 -18.60 -30.37 23.90
N SER A 356 -17.30 -30.39 24.18
CA SER A 356 -16.30 -29.58 23.48
C SER A 356 -16.23 -29.93 22.00
N ALA A 357 -16.21 -31.23 21.66
CA ALA A 357 -16.23 -31.68 20.27
C ALA A 357 -17.51 -31.26 19.53
N VAL A 358 -18.68 -31.37 20.18
CA VAL A 358 -19.95 -30.89 19.63
C VAL A 358 -19.92 -29.38 19.41
N MET A 359 -19.40 -28.60 20.37
CA MET A 359 -19.27 -27.14 20.21
C MET A 359 -18.35 -26.75 19.06
N VAL A 360 -17.19 -27.41 18.95
CA VAL A 360 -16.29 -27.20 17.81
C VAL A 360 -17.01 -27.52 16.50
N GLY A 361 -17.73 -28.64 16.44
CA GLY A 361 -18.54 -29.01 15.29
C GLY A 361 -19.61 -27.97 14.94
N LEU A 362 -20.35 -27.46 15.93
CA LEU A 362 -21.35 -26.42 15.75
C LEU A 362 -20.74 -25.12 15.23
N ILE A 363 -19.60 -24.70 15.80
CA ILE A 363 -18.86 -23.50 15.33
C ILE A 363 -18.45 -23.68 13.87
N LEU A 364 -17.91 -24.85 13.48
CA LEU A 364 -17.50 -25.10 12.10
C LEU A 364 -18.68 -25.14 11.13
N ILE A 365 -19.86 -25.60 11.56
CA ILE A 365 -21.07 -25.63 10.74
C ILE A 365 -21.68 -24.23 10.59
N GLN A 366 -21.74 -23.45 11.67
CA GLN A 366 -22.31 -22.10 11.67
C GLN A 366 -21.40 -21.09 10.98
N ASP A 367 -20.10 -21.12 11.31
CA ASP A 367 -19.14 -20.12 10.84
C ASP A 367 -18.45 -20.54 9.54
N GLY A 368 -18.42 -21.85 9.25
CA GLY A 368 -17.73 -22.41 8.09
C GLY A 368 -16.21 -22.41 8.23
N ILE A 369 -15.56 -23.08 7.28
CA ILE A 369 -14.09 -23.04 7.09
C ILE A 369 -13.78 -22.12 5.91
N GLY A 370 -12.78 -21.26 6.07
CA GLY A 370 -12.38 -20.27 5.08
C GLY A 370 -13.21 -18.99 5.19
N GLY A 371 -13.62 -18.43 4.05
CA GLY A 371 -14.47 -17.24 4.02
C GLY A 371 -15.17 -17.03 2.70
N VAL A 372 -16.00 -15.99 2.65
CA VAL A 372 -16.62 -15.47 1.44
C VAL A 372 -16.29 -13.98 1.32
N GLY A 373 -16.28 -13.46 0.11
CA GLY A 373 -15.98 -12.05 -0.10
C GLY A 373 -16.45 -11.52 -1.44
N ALA A 374 -16.31 -10.21 -1.59
CA ALA A 374 -16.54 -9.48 -2.82
C ALA A 374 -15.32 -8.60 -3.12
N ARG A 375 -14.99 -8.45 -4.41
CA ARG A 375 -13.91 -7.58 -4.86
C ARG A 375 -14.32 -6.76 -6.07
N VAL A 376 -13.78 -5.55 -6.12
CA VAL A 376 -13.84 -4.66 -7.27
C VAL A 376 -12.43 -4.36 -7.73
N VAL A 377 -12.17 -4.50 -9.03
CA VAL A 377 -10.87 -4.30 -9.65
C VAL A 377 -10.99 -3.17 -10.66
N PHE A 378 -10.29 -2.07 -10.39
CA PHE A 378 -10.15 -0.96 -11.32
C PHE A 378 -8.82 -1.06 -12.04
N ILE A 379 -8.85 -1.09 -13.37
CA ILE A 379 -7.69 -1.30 -14.24
C ILE A 379 -7.55 -0.09 -15.16
N ASN A 380 -6.42 0.62 -15.09
CA ASN A 380 -5.96 1.50 -16.16
C ASN A 380 -5.05 0.72 -17.09
N VAL A 381 -5.36 0.62 -18.38
CA VAL A 381 -4.47 0.02 -19.38
C VAL A 381 -3.80 1.14 -20.18
N GLU A 382 -2.47 1.19 -20.15
CA GLU A 382 -1.68 2.16 -20.91
C GLU A 382 -0.77 1.44 -21.91
N PRO A 383 -1.23 1.23 -23.17
CA PRO A 383 -0.50 0.44 -24.15
C PRO A 383 0.90 1.00 -24.48
N ILE A 384 1.06 2.32 -24.48
CA ILE A 384 2.34 3.00 -24.75
C ILE A 384 3.37 2.65 -23.67
N GLU A 385 2.93 2.50 -22.42
CA GLU A 385 3.78 2.16 -21.28
C GLU A 385 3.94 0.65 -21.09
N THR A 386 3.25 -0.18 -21.88
CA THR A 386 3.22 -1.65 -21.76
C THR A 386 2.90 -2.12 -20.33
N THR A 387 2.06 -1.35 -19.64
CA THR A 387 1.75 -1.52 -18.22
C THR A 387 0.26 -1.27 -17.99
N ALA A 388 -0.32 -2.05 -17.07
CA ALA A 388 -1.64 -1.78 -16.52
C ALA A 388 -1.52 -1.45 -15.04
N TYR A 389 -2.23 -0.42 -14.60
CA TYR A 389 -2.28 0.03 -13.21
C TYR A 389 -3.56 -0.47 -12.57
N VAL A 390 -3.41 -1.31 -11.56
CA VAL A 390 -4.53 -1.99 -10.92
C VAL A 390 -4.73 -1.42 -9.52
N THR A 391 -5.95 -0.99 -9.22
CA THR A 391 -6.42 -0.75 -7.86
C THR A 391 -7.58 -1.71 -7.57
N GLN A 392 -7.35 -2.65 -6.67
CA GLN A 392 -8.34 -3.61 -6.21
C GLN A 392 -8.78 -3.25 -4.79
N LYS A 393 -10.08 -3.16 -4.56
CA LYS A 393 -10.66 -3.14 -3.20
C LYS A 393 -11.38 -4.47 -2.99
N GLN A 394 -11.15 -5.07 -1.84
CA GLN A 394 -11.76 -6.34 -1.50
C GLN A 394 -12.26 -6.32 -0.06
N ILE A 395 -13.33 -7.05 0.18
CA ILE A 395 -13.91 -7.24 1.50
C ILE A 395 -14.27 -8.70 1.69
N SER A 396 -14.03 -9.23 2.88
CA SER A 396 -14.29 -10.62 3.20
C SER A 396 -14.91 -10.77 4.58
N ARG A 397 -15.72 -11.81 4.71
CA ARG A 397 -16.15 -12.37 5.98
C ARG A 397 -15.56 -13.76 6.12
N THR A 398 -14.83 -13.98 7.21
CA THR A 398 -14.18 -15.27 7.47
C THR A 398 -14.91 -16.05 8.55
N GLY A 399 -14.91 -17.36 8.39
CA GLY A 399 -15.18 -18.32 9.43
C GLY A 399 -13.89 -18.72 10.15
N VAL A 400 -13.75 -20.01 10.43
CA VAL A 400 -12.52 -20.57 10.95
C VAL A 400 -11.45 -20.61 9.84
N LEU A 401 -10.33 -19.92 10.05
CA LEU A 401 -9.18 -19.96 9.17
C LEU A 401 -8.14 -20.94 9.73
N LEU A 402 -7.69 -21.88 8.89
CA LEU A 402 -6.58 -22.79 9.24
C LEU A 402 -5.21 -22.16 8.94
N GLY A 403 -5.19 -21.11 8.12
CA GLY A 403 -4.03 -20.30 7.80
C GLY A 403 -4.48 -18.93 7.30
N ALA A 404 -3.73 -17.89 7.66
CA ALA A 404 -4.01 -16.50 7.30
C ALA A 404 -2.94 -15.89 6.37
N GLY A 405 -1.86 -16.64 6.10
CA GLY A 405 -0.80 -16.22 5.20
C GLY A 405 -1.17 -16.43 3.74
N PHE A 406 -0.68 -15.54 2.88
CA PHE A 406 -0.84 -15.63 1.42
C PHE A 406 0.38 -15.03 0.72
N GLU A 407 0.55 -15.35 -0.56
CA GLU A 407 1.63 -14.79 -1.39
C GLU A 407 1.05 -13.96 -2.53
N LEU A 408 1.69 -12.84 -2.81
CA LEU A 408 1.37 -12.03 -3.99
C LEU A 408 2.26 -12.44 -5.16
N LYS A 409 1.66 -12.65 -6.33
CA LYS A 409 2.39 -13.05 -7.55
C LYS A 409 3.34 -11.97 -8.07
N GLN A 410 3.10 -10.72 -7.69
CA GLN A 410 3.85 -9.56 -8.14
C GLN A 410 3.92 -8.52 -7.01
N PRO A 411 4.89 -7.59 -7.07
CA PRO A 411 4.98 -6.50 -6.11
C PRO A 411 3.70 -5.66 -6.10
N ALA A 412 3.13 -5.50 -4.92
CA ALA A 412 1.91 -4.73 -4.72
C ALA A 412 1.89 -4.12 -3.31
N LEU A 413 1.26 -2.94 -3.22
CA LEU A 413 0.94 -2.29 -1.96
C LEU A 413 -0.37 -2.89 -1.45
N VAL A 414 -0.35 -3.46 -0.24
CA VAL A 414 -1.54 -4.03 0.42
C VAL A 414 -1.80 -3.27 1.71
N GLU A 415 -2.96 -2.64 1.81
CA GLU A 415 -3.31 -1.77 2.93
C GLU A 415 -4.68 -2.17 3.51
N PRO A 416 -4.75 -2.53 4.79
CA PRO A 416 -6.03 -2.71 5.47
C PRO A 416 -6.87 -1.43 5.43
N LEU A 417 -8.19 -1.58 5.36
CA LEU A 417 -9.15 -0.49 5.40
C LEU A 417 -9.96 -0.58 6.70
N ALA A 418 -10.12 0.54 7.40
CA ALA A 418 -11.01 0.61 8.54
C ALA A 418 -12.48 0.52 8.09
N LEU A 419 -13.29 -0.25 8.81
CA LEU A 419 -14.71 -0.45 8.52
C LEU A 419 -15.59 0.13 9.62
N PRO A 420 -16.90 0.34 9.35
CA PRO A 420 -17.85 0.77 10.36
C PRO A 420 -17.89 -0.21 11.53
N ALA A 421 -18.14 0.31 12.74
CA ALA A 421 -18.16 -0.50 13.94
C ALA A 421 -19.25 -1.59 13.88
N SER A 422 -18.83 -2.84 14.10
CA SER A 422 -19.71 -4.01 14.25
C SER A 422 -19.03 -5.04 15.15
N GLU A 423 -19.77 -6.05 15.61
CA GLU A 423 -19.21 -7.16 16.43
C GLU A 423 -18.14 -7.98 15.68
N TRP A 424 -18.20 -7.96 14.35
CA TRP A 424 -17.36 -8.75 13.45
C TRP A 424 -16.15 -7.98 12.91
N VAL A 425 -16.22 -6.65 12.90
CA VAL A 425 -15.14 -5.79 12.43
C VAL A 425 -14.12 -5.56 13.55
N LYS A 426 -12.87 -5.95 13.28
CA LYS A 426 -11.75 -5.77 14.22
C LYS A 426 -10.98 -4.46 14.01
N LEU A 427 -10.85 -4.02 12.75
CA LEU A 427 -10.19 -2.76 12.40
C LEU A 427 -11.25 -1.68 12.18
N GLN A 428 -11.33 -0.76 13.13
CA GLN A 428 -12.30 0.34 13.16
C GLN A 428 -11.56 1.67 13.25
N ASN A 429 -12.24 2.77 12.96
CA ASN A 429 -11.71 4.11 13.21
C ASN A 429 -12.13 4.67 14.59
N THR A 430 -12.44 3.78 15.54
CA THR A 430 -12.89 4.15 16.89
C THR A 430 -11.86 3.75 17.93
N SER A 431 -12.06 4.19 19.17
CA SER A 431 -11.21 3.82 20.30
C SER A 431 -11.21 2.31 20.64
N HIS A 432 -12.14 1.53 20.07
CA HIS A 432 -12.27 0.08 20.29
C HIS A 432 -11.57 -0.76 19.21
N SER A 433 -10.86 -0.14 18.27
CA SER A 433 -10.14 -0.88 17.22
C SER A 433 -9.07 -1.80 17.79
N GLN A 434 -8.99 -3.02 17.26
CA GLN A 434 -7.87 -3.91 17.52
C GLN A 434 -6.61 -3.39 16.80
N PRO A 435 -5.41 -3.54 17.41
CA PRO A 435 -4.17 -3.18 16.75
C PRO A 435 -3.88 -4.06 15.53
N VAL A 436 -3.35 -3.42 14.48
CA VAL A 436 -2.90 -4.07 13.25
C VAL A 436 -1.52 -4.66 13.48
N ASN A 437 -1.31 -5.93 13.13
CA ASN A 437 -0.05 -6.67 13.28
C ASN A 437 0.21 -7.45 11.99
N LEU A 438 0.99 -6.86 11.09
CA LEU A 438 1.26 -7.38 9.76
C LEU A 438 2.68 -7.89 9.66
N THR A 439 2.89 -8.90 8.80
CA THR A 439 4.21 -9.44 8.51
C THR A 439 4.41 -9.55 7.00
N GLN A 440 5.64 -9.29 6.55
CA GLN A 440 6.06 -9.42 5.15
C GLN A 440 7.43 -10.08 5.05
N GLU A 441 7.53 -11.16 4.28
CA GLU A 441 8.82 -11.80 3.94
C GLU A 441 8.81 -12.13 2.44
N GLY A 442 9.54 -11.33 1.65
CA GLY A 442 9.48 -11.41 0.19
C GLY A 442 8.05 -11.23 -0.34
N ALA A 443 7.55 -12.23 -1.06
CA ALA A 443 6.18 -12.27 -1.59
C ALA A 443 5.13 -12.67 -0.54
N ALA A 444 5.55 -13.28 0.57
CA ALA A 444 4.64 -13.72 1.62
C ALA A 444 4.11 -12.53 2.43
N ARG A 445 2.83 -12.62 2.78
CA ARG A 445 2.09 -11.70 3.64
C ARG A 445 1.43 -12.52 4.74
N GLY A 446 1.46 -12.01 5.97
CA GLY A 446 0.89 -12.69 7.12
C GLY A 446 0.51 -11.75 8.25
N GLY A 447 0.26 -12.30 9.42
CA GLY A 447 -0.32 -11.56 10.53
C GLY A 447 -1.83 -11.39 10.32
N ASN A 448 -2.36 -10.24 10.71
CA ASN A 448 -3.81 -10.01 10.73
C ASN A 448 -4.37 -9.31 9.48
N PHE A 449 -3.73 -9.46 8.32
CA PHE A 449 -4.36 -9.15 7.02
C PHE A 449 -5.68 -9.92 6.88
N PHE A 450 -5.68 -11.19 7.26
CA PHE A 450 -6.88 -12.01 7.40
C PHE A 450 -6.96 -12.57 8.83
N GLN A 451 -8.07 -12.34 9.50
CA GLN A 451 -8.35 -12.92 10.82
C GLN A 451 -9.48 -13.91 10.72
N SER A 452 -9.54 -14.86 11.66
CA SER A 452 -10.67 -15.79 11.77
C SER A 452 -11.88 -15.06 12.38
N ARG A 453 -13.08 -15.41 11.92
CA ARG A 453 -14.36 -14.89 12.44
C ARG A 453 -14.45 -13.37 12.40
N ALA A 454 -13.96 -12.75 11.32
CA ALA A 454 -13.89 -11.30 11.18
C ALA A 454 -14.46 -10.82 9.84
N GLU A 455 -14.93 -9.58 9.85
CA GLU A 455 -15.17 -8.77 8.66
C GLU A 455 -14.01 -7.81 8.48
N GLN A 456 -13.45 -7.79 7.27
CA GLN A 456 -12.21 -7.08 6.99
C GLN A 456 -12.13 -6.71 5.52
N ALA A 457 -11.48 -5.58 5.24
CA ALA A 457 -11.28 -5.06 3.91
C ALA A 457 -9.82 -4.66 3.68
N GLN A 458 -9.38 -4.75 2.44
CA GLN A 458 -8.06 -4.33 2.01
C GLN A 458 -8.15 -3.59 0.67
N MET A 459 -7.26 -2.63 0.48
CA MET A 459 -6.93 -2.04 -0.81
C MET A 459 -5.60 -2.61 -1.29
N ILE A 460 -5.53 -2.96 -2.57
CA ILE A 460 -4.35 -3.51 -3.21
C ILE A 460 -4.05 -2.69 -4.45
N ARG A 461 -2.82 -2.20 -4.59
CA ARG A 461 -2.35 -1.44 -5.75
C ARG A 461 -1.14 -2.11 -6.38
N ALA A 462 -1.15 -2.25 -7.71
CA ALA A 462 -0.06 -2.88 -8.44
C ALA A 462 0.12 -2.30 -9.85
N ALA A 463 1.36 -2.29 -10.32
CA ALA A 463 1.70 -2.09 -11.73
C ALA A 463 1.98 -3.46 -12.36
N VAL A 464 1.16 -3.87 -13.33
CA VAL A 464 1.23 -5.16 -14.04
C VAL A 464 1.82 -4.91 -15.42
N SER A 465 2.97 -5.50 -15.74
CA SER A 465 3.48 -5.47 -17.12
C SER A 465 2.54 -6.25 -18.05
N THR A 466 2.14 -5.63 -19.17
CA THR A 466 1.19 -6.25 -20.09
C THR A 466 1.30 -5.69 -21.51
N ARG A 467 0.82 -6.48 -22.48
CA ARG A 467 0.60 -6.03 -23.87
C ARG A 467 -0.89 -5.87 -24.19
N ALA A 468 -1.74 -5.94 -23.17
CA ALA A 468 -3.17 -5.74 -23.29
C ALA A 468 -3.46 -4.36 -23.88
N ARG A 469 -4.33 -4.33 -24.89
CA ARG A 469 -4.77 -3.09 -25.54
C ARG A 469 -6.09 -3.31 -26.25
N LEU A 470 -6.72 -2.20 -26.63
CA LEU A 470 -7.77 -2.17 -27.63
C LEU A 470 -7.22 -1.51 -28.89
N GLU A 471 -7.58 -2.04 -30.05
CA GLU A 471 -7.23 -1.46 -31.34
C GLU A 471 -8.49 -0.93 -32.00
N VAL A 472 -8.50 0.34 -32.37
CA VAL A 472 -9.61 0.97 -33.09
C VAL A 472 -9.23 1.15 -34.55
N GLN A 473 -10.03 0.59 -35.43
CA GLN A 473 -9.97 0.79 -36.87
C GLN A 473 -11.02 1.85 -37.24
N PRO A 474 -10.62 3.00 -37.83
CA PRO A 474 -11.55 4.05 -38.19
C PRO A 474 -12.58 3.56 -39.21
N GLY A 475 -13.79 4.12 -39.16
CA GLY A 475 -14.82 3.85 -40.15
C GLY A 475 -14.42 4.38 -41.54
N ALA A 476 -15.08 3.87 -42.59
CA ALA A 476 -14.80 4.25 -43.98
C ALA A 476 -15.01 5.75 -44.28
N THR A 477 -15.80 6.44 -43.46
CA THR A 477 -16.02 7.89 -43.46
C THR A 477 -15.88 8.44 -42.04
N PRO A 478 -15.63 9.76 -41.86
CA PRO A 478 -15.51 10.36 -40.52
C PRO A 478 -16.71 10.11 -39.58
N ASP A 479 -17.92 9.98 -40.14
CA ASP A 479 -19.15 9.67 -39.40
C ASP A 479 -19.48 8.17 -39.32
N ALA A 480 -18.70 7.31 -39.97
CA ALA A 480 -18.95 5.87 -39.96
C ALA A 480 -18.46 5.24 -38.66
N ALA A 481 -19.15 4.18 -38.24
CA ALA A 481 -18.82 3.47 -37.02
C ALA A 481 -17.38 2.90 -37.05
N PRO A 482 -16.55 3.20 -36.04
CA PRO A 482 -15.27 2.54 -35.89
C PRO A 482 -15.45 1.05 -35.54
N THR A 483 -14.50 0.23 -35.98
CA THR A 483 -14.41 -1.18 -35.60
C THR A 483 -13.37 -1.34 -34.49
N LEU A 484 -13.72 -2.05 -33.43
CA LEU A 484 -12.85 -2.33 -32.31
C LEU A 484 -12.35 -3.77 -32.36
N VAL A 485 -11.07 -3.99 -32.03
CA VAL A 485 -10.49 -5.31 -31.78
C VAL A 485 -10.01 -5.38 -30.32
N SER A 486 -10.42 -6.41 -29.58
CA SER A 486 -10.00 -6.60 -28.20
C SER A 486 -8.75 -7.47 -28.11
N ALA A 487 -7.70 -6.98 -27.45
CA ALA A 487 -6.52 -7.75 -27.09
C ALA A 487 -6.26 -7.72 -25.57
N LEU A 488 -7.32 -7.60 -24.76
CA LEU A 488 -7.19 -7.40 -23.30
C LEU A 488 -6.92 -8.68 -22.49
N GLY A 489 -7.17 -9.86 -23.06
CA GLY A 489 -7.03 -11.14 -22.36
C GLY A 489 -8.28 -11.58 -21.57
N PHE A 490 -9.36 -10.81 -21.63
CA PHE A 490 -10.67 -11.13 -21.05
C PHE A 490 -11.82 -10.59 -21.92
N THR A 491 -13.06 -10.92 -21.55
CA THR A 491 -14.27 -10.52 -22.27
C THR A 491 -14.84 -9.24 -21.69
N LEU A 492 -15.06 -8.24 -22.53
CA LEU A 492 -15.78 -7.01 -22.18
C LEU A 492 -17.29 -7.27 -22.20
N GLU A 493 -18.03 -6.78 -21.21
CA GLU A 493 -19.49 -6.88 -21.17
C GLU A 493 -20.16 -5.64 -21.75
N GLU A 494 -19.84 -4.49 -21.17
CA GLU A 494 -20.25 -3.16 -21.63
C GLU A 494 -18.97 -2.36 -21.90
N MET A 495 -18.97 -1.53 -22.96
CA MET A 495 -17.86 -0.63 -23.25
C MET A 495 -18.36 0.65 -23.92
N PHE A 496 -17.73 1.76 -23.57
CA PHE A 496 -17.84 3.07 -24.20
C PHE A 496 -16.48 3.53 -24.69
N TYR A 497 -16.40 4.07 -25.90
CA TYR A 497 -15.21 4.66 -26.49
C TYR A 497 -15.50 6.10 -26.87
N ALA A 498 -14.70 7.04 -26.36
CA ALA A 498 -14.74 8.44 -26.74
C ALA A 498 -13.74 8.67 -27.87
N GLY A 499 -14.25 8.99 -29.07
CA GLY A 499 -13.42 9.29 -30.23
C GLY A 499 -12.61 10.58 -30.08
N PRO A 500 -11.70 10.87 -31.03
CA PRO A 500 -10.88 12.09 -31.02
C PRO A 500 -11.70 13.39 -31.04
N ASP A 501 -12.90 13.34 -31.62
CA ASP A 501 -13.86 14.44 -31.75
C ASP A 501 -14.82 14.54 -30.55
N GLY A 502 -14.68 13.66 -29.56
CA GLY A 502 -15.59 13.56 -28.42
C GLY A 502 -16.89 12.78 -28.71
N THR A 503 -17.08 12.25 -29.92
CA THR A 503 -18.21 11.36 -30.21
C THR A 503 -18.08 10.08 -29.39
N VAL A 504 -19.16 9.71 -28.69
CA VAL A 504 -19.18 8.51 -27.85
C VAL A 504 -19.78 7.33 -28.63
N TRP A 505 -19.08 6.21 -28.59
CA TRP A 505 -19.42 4.96 -29.22
C TRP A 505 -19.58 3.86 -28.16
N SER A 506 -20.40 2.85 -28.40
CA SER A 506 -20.63 1.74 -27.47
C SER A 506 -20.72 0.38 -28.17
N LEU A 507 -20.45 -0.70 -27.42
CA LEU A 507 -20.64 -2.07 -27.88
C LEU A 507 -22.13 -2.47 -27.85
N LYS A 508 -22.60 -3.18 -28.88
CA LYS A 508 -23.94 -3.81 -28.91
C LYS A 508 -24.03 -5.11 -28.11
N ALA A 509 -22.91 -5.81 -27.98
CA ALA A 509 -22.83 -7.13 -27.36
C ALA A 509 -21.45 -7.32 -26.72
N PRO A 510 -21.31 -8.25 -25.76
CA PRO A 510 -20.03 -8.57 -25.14
C PRO A 510 -18.96 -8.91 -26.19
N LEU A 511 -17.73 -8.45 -25.96
CA LEU A 511 -16.60 -8.64 -26.87
C LEU A 511 -15.50 -9.46 -26.21
N ALA A 512 -15.30 -10.69 -26.70
CA ALA A 512 -14.21 -11.54 -26.27
C ALA A 512 -12.87 -11.09 -26.87
N THR A 513 -11.77 -11.47 -26.20
CA THR A 513 -10.41 -11.24 -26.72
C THR A 513 -10.21 -11.92 -28.07
N GLY A 514 -9.54 -11.23 -29.00
CA GLY A 514 -9.28 -11.66 -30.37
C GLY A 514 -10.43 -11.40 -31.34
N GLN A 515 -11.61 -10.99 -30.86
CA GLN A 515 -12.77 -10.69 -31.70
C GLN A 515 -12.79 -9.21 -32.13
N LYS A 516 -13.56 -8.95 -33.19
CA LYS A 516 -13.84 -7.62 -33.71
C LYS A 516 -15.32 -7.29 -33.55
N ALA A 517 -15.65 -6.04 -33.24
CA ALA A 517 -17.01 -5.55 -33.22
C ALA A 517 -17.12 -4.14 -33.80
N GLU A 518 -18.17 -3.90 -34.57
CA GLU A 518 -18.55 -2.56 -35.02
C GLU A 518 -19.27 -1.84 -33.88
N LEU A 519 -18.83 -0.61 -33.58
CA LEU A 519 -19.42 0.19 -32.51
C LEU A 519 -20.67 0.93 -32.96
N VAL A 520 -21.43 1.45 -32.01
CA VAL A 520 -22.63 2.25 -32.30
C VAL A 520 -22.53 3.59 -31.62
N LYS A 521 -22.90 4.64 -32.36
CA LYS A 521 -22.96 6.00 -31.82
C LYS A 521 -24.02 6.07 -30.72
N VAL A 522 -23.64 6.58 -29.56
CA VAL A 522 -24.52 6.76 -28.40
C VAL A 522 -24.47 8.20 -27.91
N GLN A 523 -25.48 8.59 -27.13
CA GLN A 523 -25.50 9.91 -26.52
C GLN A 523 -24.48 9.97 -25.36
N PRO A 524 -23.71 11.06 -25.22
CA PRO A 524 -22.77 11.23 -24.11
C PRO A 524 -23.38 11.03 -22.71
N SER A 525 -24.67 11.33 -22.54
CA SER A 525 -25.41 11.11 -21.29
C SER A 525 -25.40 9.64 -20.82
N GLN A 526 -25.33 8.68 -21.75
CA GLN A 526 -25.28 7.25 -21.41
C GLN A 526 -23.97 6.88 -20.68
N LEU A 527 -22.84 7.47 -21.09
CA LEU A 527 -21.57 7.27 -20.38
C LEU A 527 -21.62 7.89 -18.97
N VAL A 528 -22.28 9.05 -18.82
CA VAL A 528 -22.48 9.68 -17.51
C VAL A 528 -23.35 8.81 -16.60
N GLU A 529 -24.43 8.23 -17.13
CA GLU A 529 -25.29 7.29 -16.39
C GLU A 529 -24.54 6.01 -16.00
N TRP A 530 -23.70 5.49 -16.91
CA TRP A 530 -22.82 4.36 -16.62
C TRP A 530 -21.88 4.68 -15.45
N TRP A 531 -21.24 5.86 -15.44
CA TRP A 531 -20.40 6.29 -14.32
C TRP A 531 -21.19 6.39 -13.00
N LYS A 532 -22.40 6.94 -13.01
CA LYS A 532 -23.26 7.01 -11.81
C LYS A 532 -23.57 5.63 -11.23
N LYS A 533 -23.76 4.62 -12.09
CA LYS A 533 -24.00 3.21 -11.69
C LYS A 533 -22.76 2.57 -11.06
N HIS A 534 -21.57 2.84 -11.59
CA HIS A 534 -20.36 2.10 -11.22
C HIS A 534 -19.44 2.80 -10.20
N TYR A 535 -19.49 4.14 -10.10
CA TYR A 535 -18.67 4.91 -9.16
C TYR A 535 -18.84 4.49 -7.68
N PRO A 536 -20.07 4.24 -7.16
CA PRO A 536 -20.26 3.87 -5.75
C PRO A 536 -19.63 2.53 -5.33
N LEU A 537 -19.34 1.65 -6.30
CA LEU A 537 -18.72 0.34 -6.07
C LEU A 537 -17.23 0.46 -5.81
N ILE A 538 -16.55 1.28 -6.62
CA ILE A 538 -15.11 1.48 -6.50
C ILE A 538 -14.80 2.46 -5.35
N LYS A 539 -15.60 3.53 -5.23
CA LYS A 539 -15.45 4.57 -4.20
C LYS A 539 -13.99 4.99 -4.03
N ILE A 540 -13.29 5.29 -5.12
CA ILE A 540 -11.95 5.89 -5.08
C ILE A 540 -12.17 7.38 -5.32
N TRP A 541 -11.74 8.21 -4.37
CA TRP A 541 -11.90 9.65 -4.43
C TRP A 541 -11.53 10.22 -5.79
N GLU A 542 -10.35 9.93 -6.33
CA GLU A 542 -9.79 10.55 -7.54
C GLU A 542 -10.57 10.23 -8.82
N LEU A 543 -11.40 9.17 -8.81
CA LEU A 543 -12.19 8.77 -9.97
C LEU A 543 -13.19 9.84 -10.42
N HIS A 544 -13.62 10.75 -9.53
CA HIS A 544 -14.56 11.80 -9.92
C HIS A 544 -14.03 12.63 -11.09
N LYS A 545 -12.70 12.78 -11.21
CA LYS A 545 -12.06 13.52 -12.31
C LYS A 545 -12.11 12.77 -13.64
N LEU A 546 -12.11 11.43 -13.60
CA LEU A 546 -12.20 10.55 -14.77
C LEU A 546 -13.64 10.35 -15.28
N THR A 547 -14.64 10.94 -14.62
CA THR A 547 -16.04 10.89 -15.09
C THR A 547 -16.32 11.79 -16.29
N SER A 548 -15.36 12.63 -16.67
CA SER A 548 -15.41 13.44 -17.87
C SER A 548 -15.13 12.62 -19.14
N ILE A 549 -15.60 13.11 -20.30
CA ILE A 549 -15.33 12.46 -21.58
C ILE A 549 -13.88 12.75 -21.97
N LEU A 550 -13.04 11.72 -21.91
CA LEU A 550 -11.63 11.80 -22.28
C LEU A 550 -11.46 11.35 -23.73
N PRO A 551 -11.05 12.22 -24.67
CA PRO A 551 -10.82 11.84 -26.06
C PRO A 551 -9.80 10.69 -26.18
N ASN A 552 -10.03 9.77 -27.11
CA ASN A 552 -9.21 8.58 -27.35
C ASN A 552 -9.10 7.63 -26.15
N HIS A 553 -10.09 7.61 -25.27
CA HIS A 553 -10.16 6.68 -24.15
C HIS A 553 -11.38 5.77 -24.24
N PHE A 554 -11.25 4.58 -23.66
CA PHE A 554 -12.36 3.66 -23.47
C PHE A 554 -12.64 3.44 -21.98
N PHE A 555 -13.89 3.07 -21.68
CA PHE A 555 -14.37 2.68 -20.37
C PHE A 555 -15.20 1.42 -20.54
N ALA A 556 -14.95 0.40 -19.73
CA ALA A 556 -15.59 -0.91 -19.90
C ALA A 556 -15.80 -1.63 -18.57
N THR A 557 -16.73 -2.57 -18.58
CA THR A 557 -16.89 -3.58 -17.53
C THR A 557 -16.48 -4.96 -18.01
N ALA A 558 -16.08 -5.81 -17.09
CA ALA A 558 -15.90 -7.24 -17.31
C ALA A 558 -16.30 -8.03 -16.07
N LYS A 559 -16.70 -9.31 -16.25
CA LYS A 559 -16.95 -10.23 -15.12
C LYS A 559 -15.66 -10.63 -14.42
N ALA A 560 -14.56 -10.74 -15.16
CA ALA A 560 -13.28 -11.16 -14.66
C ALA A 560 -12.15 -10.63 -15.56
N ALA A 561 -10.99 -10.36 -14.97
CA ALA A 561 -9.78 -9.97 -15.67
C ALA A 561 -8.58 -10.79 -15.15
N PRO A 562 -8.48 -12.07 -15.55
CA PRO A 562 -7.37 -12.93 -15.14
C PRO A 562 -6.03 -12.28 -15.50
N GLY A 563 -5.06 -12.33 -14.59
CA GLY A 563 -3.75 -11.70 -14.76
C GLY A 563 -3.66 -10.26 -14.27
N PHE A 564 -4.78 -9.56 -14.10
CA PHE A 564 -4.83 -8.23 -13.48
C PHE A 564 -5.36 -8.28 -12.05
N THR A 565 -6.31 -9.18 -11.77
CA THR A 565 -6.82 -9.40 -10.43
C THR A 565 -5.73 -9.95 -9.49
N GLN A 566 -5.58 -9.33 -8.32
CA GLN A 566 -4.60 -9.73 -7.32
C GLN A 566 -5.19 -10.82 -6.43
N GLU A 567 -4.67 -12.04 -6.56
CA GLU A 567 -5.07 -13.15 -5.70
C GLU A 567 -4.49 -12.98 -4.29
N THR A 568 -5.33 -13.21 -3.28
CA THR A 568 -4.93 -13.12 -1.87
C THR A 568 -5.12 -14.47 -1.17
N LEU A 569 -5.83 -14.52 -0.04
CA LEU A 569 -5.97 -15.76 0.72
C LEU A 569 -6.88 -16.76 -0.02
N SER A 570 -6.33 -17.92 -0.37
CA SER A 570 -6.99 -18.96 -1.18
C SER A 570 -8.21 -19.60 -0.51
N SER A 571 -8.34 -19.47 0.82
CA SER A 571 -9.51 -19.97 1.57
C SER A 571 -10.73 -19.05 1.47
N ILE A 572 -10.61 -17.89 0.83
CA ILE A 572 -11.73 -16.98 0.56
C ILE A 572 -12.35 -17.31 -0.79
N ARG A 573 -13.66 -17.58 -0.78
CA ARG A 573 -14.46 -17.72 -1.99
C ARG A 573 -15.01 -16.36 -2.39
N TRP A 574 -14.41 -15.75 -3.40
CA TRP A 574 -14.89 -14.50 -3.98
C TRP A 574 -16.18 -14.78 -4.77
N GLN A 575 -17.32 -14.36 -4.22
CA GLN A 575 -18.65 -14.59 -4.81
C GLN A 575 -19.00 -13.52 -5.84
N GLU A 576 -18.44 -12.33 -5.68
CA GLU A 576 -18.63 -11.21 -6.59
C GLU A 576 -17.30 -10.62 -7.00
N ASP A 577 -17.03 -10.71 -8.30
CA ASP A 577 -15.91 -10.06 -8.98
C ASP A 577 -16.48 -9.04 -9.95
N GLN A 578 -16.16 -7.77 -9.72
CA GLN A 578 -16.50 -6.71 -10.65
C GLN A 578 -15.23 -6.07 -11.16
N VAL A 579 -15.11 -6.00 -12.47
CA VAL A 579 -13.96 -5.36 -13.12
C VAL A 579 -14.43 -4.12 -13.86
N LEU A 580 -13.78 -3.00 -13.56
CA LEU A 580 -13.86 -1.80 -14.35
C LEU A 580 -12.50 -1.57 -15.00
N VAL A 581 -12.54 -1.32 -16.30
CA VAL A 581 -11.35 -1.12 -17.12
C VAL A 581 -11.49 0.18 -17.85
N TYR A 582 -10.45 0.98 -17.84
CA TYR A 582 -10.35 2.12 -18.72
C TYR A 582 -8.93 2.20 -19.26
N GLY A 583 -8.73 2.98 -20.31
CA GLY A 583 -7.39 3.15 -20.86
C GLY A 583 -7.40 3.99 -22.11
N SER A 584 -6.20 4.39 -22.52
CA SER A 584 -5.98 5.06 -23.79
C SER A 584 -6.05 4.05 -24.95
N VAL A 585 -6.63 4.48 -26.06
CA VAL A 585 -6.56 3.77 -27.33
C VAL A 585 -5.49 4.46 -28.16
N THR A 586 -4.52 3.68 -28.68
CA THR A 586 -3.52 4.23 -29.59
C THR A 586 -4.23 4.68 -30.87
N PRO A 587 -4.13 5.96 -31.26
CA PRO A 587 -4.64 6.40 -32.55
C PRO A 587 -3.96 5.60 -33.68
N PRO A 588 -4.67 5.29 -34.78
CA PRO A 588 -4.11 4.58 -35.93
C PRO A 588 -2.94 5.34 -36.59
#